data_AF-A0A9W9ERV7-F1
#
_entry.id   AF-A0A9W9ERV7-F1
#
_cell.length_a   1.000
_cell.length_b   1.000
_cell.length_c   1.000
_cell.angle_alpha   90.00
_cell.angle_beta   90.00
_cell.angle_gamma   90.00
#
_symmetry.space_group_name_H-M   'P 1'
#
loop_
_entity.id
_entity.type
_entity.pdbx_description
1 polymer ?
#
loop_
_entity_poly.entity_id
_entity_poly.type
_entity_poly.pdbx_seq_one_letter_code
_entity_poly.pdbx_strand_id
1 'polypeptide(L)'
;MMQLRTGKTGLAAYLAKINARETSQCACGLGRETIEHVLMECDRWEDERHDLRFDLFEKDVSMSLGCDELLTHRDAAEPVARFMVRTGLLGQFREVDDAVMGREMTSVSGGRKRERGGAKEADLVHVVTTSSRFIFAS
;
A
#
# COMPACT_ATOMS: atom_id res chain seq x y z
N MET A 1 -17.38 -5.96 -10.38
CA MET A 1 -16.27 -6.61 -9.64
C MET A 1 -16.40 -8.14 -9.63
N MET A 2 -16.11 -8.85 -10.73
CA MET A 2 -16.29 -10.33 -10.77
C MET A 2 -15.11 -11.13 -10.17
N GLN A 3 -13.88 -10.70 -10.44
CA GLN A 3 -12.68 -11.39 -9.93
C GLN A 3 -12.61 -11.35 -8.41
N LEU A 4 -12.95 -10.20 -7.80
CA LEU A 4 -12.96 -10.06 -6.36
C LEU A 4 -13.99 -11.01 -5.72
N ARG A 5 -15.24 -11.01 -6.20
CA ARG A 5 -16.28 -11.90 -5.68
C ARG A 5 -15.96 -13.39 -5.81
N THR A 6 -15.25 -13.78 -6.86
CA THR A 6 -14.88 -15.19 -7.08
C THR A 6 -13.59 -15.59 -6.37
N GLY A 7 -12.87 -14.63 -5.77
CA GLY A 7 -11.56 -14.85 -5.16
C GLY A 7 -10.46 -15.22 -6.16
N LYS A 8 -10.74 -15.28 -7.46
CA LYS A 8 -9.77 -15.59 -8.53
C LYS A 8 -8.92 -14.35 -8.83
N THR A 9 -7.97 -14.07 -7.92
CA THR A 9 -7.19 -12.83 -7.88
C THR A 9 -5.70 -13.11 -7.67
N GLY A 10 -4.86 -12.08 -7.81
CA GLY A 10 -3.42 -12.18 -7.55
C GLY A 10 -3.03 -12.34 -6.07
N LEU A 11 -3.99 -12.50 -5.16
CA LEU A 11 -3.71 -12.64 -3.72
C LEU A 11 -3.15 -14.02 -3.37
N ALA A 12 -2.31 -14.09 -2.33
CA ALA A 12 -1.62 -15.31 -1.92
C ALA A 12 -2.55 -16.50 -1.71
N ALA A 13 -3.76 -16.28 -1.16
CA ALA A 13 -4.71 -17.36 -0.91
C ALA A 13 -5.16 -18.08 -2.19
N TYR A 14 -5.30 -17.35 -3.30
CA TYR A 14 -5.65 -17.95 -4.60
C TYR A 14 -4.41 -18.51 -5.30
N LEU A 15 -3.29 -17.79 -5.28
CA LEU A 15 -2.05 -18.26 -5.89
C LEU A 15 -1.57 -19.59 -5.28
N ALA A 16 -1.67 -19.74 -3.97
CA ALA A 16 -1.36 -21.00 -3.29
C ALA A 16 -2.34 -22.12 -3.67
N LYS A 17 -3.63 -21.80 -3.85
CA LYS A 17 -4.65 -22.78 -4.27
C LYS A 17 -4.33 -23.39 -5.64
N ILE A 18 -3.69 -22.63 -6.53
CA ILE A 18 -3.29 -23.08 -7.86
C ILE A 18 -1.81 -23.51 -7.94
N ASN A 19 -1.12 -23.64 -6.79
CA ASN A 19 0.30 -23.97 -6.70
C ASN A 19 1.24 -22.97 -7.42
N ALA A 20 0.81 -21.73 -7.65
CA ALA A 20 1.64 -20.65 -8.19
C ALA A 20 2.47 -19.93 -7.12
N ARG A 21 2.16 -20.15 -5.83
CA ARG A 21 2.90 -19.65 -4.68
C ARG A 21 2.92 -20.72 -3.59
N GLU A 22 4.01 -20.81 -2.85
CA GLU A 22 4.15 -21.81 -1.78
C GLU A 22 3.25 -21.53 -0.57
N THR A 23 3.01 -20.25 -0.26
CA THR A 23 2.28 -19.83 0.95
C THR A 23 1.01 -19.06 0.60
N SER A 24 -0.04 -19.31 1.37
CA SER A 24 -1.30 -18.56 1.31
C SER A 24 -1.38 -17.43 2.34
N GLN A 25 -0.35 -17.28 3.18
CA GLN A 25 -0.33 -16.34 4.29
C GLN A 25 -0.10 -14.91 3.81
N CYS A 26 -0.78 -13.96 4.43
CA CYS A 26 -0.48 -12.55 4.26
C CYS A 26 0.79 -12.19 5.01
N ALA A 27 1.55 -11.22 4.50
CA ALA A 27 2.77 -10.75 5.16
C ALA A 27 2.52 -10.03 6.50
N CYS A 28 1.27 -9.70 6.84
CA CYS A 28 0.93 -9.23 8.20
C CYS A 28 1.02 -10.36 9.25
N GLY A 29 1.02 -11.64 8.83
CA GLY A 29 1.09 -12.79 9.73
C GLY A 29 -0.23 -13.17 10.41
N LEU A 30 -1.32 -12.43 10.21
CA LEU A 30 -2.60 -12.64 10.92
C LEU A 30 -3.52 -13.68 10.25
N GLY A 31 -3.18 -14.17 9.06
CA GLY A 31 -4.02 -15.14 8.37
C GLY A 31 -3.67 -15.34 6.91
N ARG A 32 -4.62 -15.93 6.19
CA ARG A 32 -4.52 -16.10 4.72
C ARG A 32 -4.81 -14.77 4.03
N GLU A 33 -4.07 -14.47 2.97
CA GLU A 33 -4.31 -13.27 2.17
C GLU A 33 -5.52 -13.48 1.24
N THR A 34 -6.72 -13.33 1.80
CA THR A 34 -8.00 -13.32 1.08
C THR A 34 -8.46 -11.89 0.84
N ILE A 35 -9.49 -11.70 0.01
CA ILE A 35 -10.06 -10.37 -0.24
C ILE A 35 -10.73 -9.82 1.02
N GLU A 36 -11.45 -10.67 1.74
CA GLU A 36 -12.06 -10.31 3.03
C GLU A 36 -11.00 -9.85 4.02
N HIS A 37 -9.89 -10.59 4.13
CA HIS A 37 -8.77 -10.17 4.98
C HIS A 37 -8.24 -8.81 4.56
N VAL A 38 -7.94 -8.59 3.27
CA VAL A 38 -7.36 -7.34 2.79
C VAL A 38 -8.33 -6.15 2.97
N LEU A 39 -9.61 -6.32 2.62
CA LEU A 39 -10.63 -5.25 2.66
C LEU A 39 -11.10 -4.92 4.08
N MET A 40 -11.11 -5.88 5.00
CA MET A 40 -11.79 -5.73 6.29
C MET A 40 -10.84 -5.79 7.49
N GLU A 41 -9.75 -6.53 7.42
CA GLU A 41 -8.99 -6.94 8.62
C GLU A 41 -7.51 -6.52 8.63
N CYS A 42 -6.85 -6.53 7.47
CA CYS A 42 -5.39 -6.53 7.35
C CYS A 42 -4.76 -5.20 7.81
N ASP A 43 -4.20 -5.13 9.02
CA ASP A 43 -3.51 -3.95 9.58
C ASP A 43 -2.57 -3.19 8.62
N ARG A 44 -1.86 -3.89 7.74
CA ARG A 44 -0.97 -3.31 6.72
C ARG A 44 -1.64 -2.30 5.79
N TRP A 45 -2.95 -2.41 5.60
CA TRP A 45 -3.74 -1.56 4.69
C TRP A 45 -4.70 -0.66 5.45
N GLU A 46 -4.40 -0.33 6.71
CA GLU A 46 -5.25 0.53 7.53
C GLU A 46 -5.43 1.92 6.94
N ASP A 47 -4.36 2.51 6.40
CA ASP A 47 -4.38 3.83 5.75
C ASP A 47 -5.25 3.80 4.47
N GLU A 48 -5.07 2.82 3.59
CA GLU A 48 -5.88 2.68 2.39
C GLU A 48 -7.34 2.35 2.73
N ARG A 49 -7.59 1.59 3.80
CA ARG A 49 -8.96 1.35 4.31
C ARG A 49 -9.56 2.62 4.89
N HIS A 50 -8.77 3.48 5.53
CA HIS A 50 -9.25 4.77 6.02
C HIS A 50 -9.81 5.57 4.85
N ASP A 51 -9.04 5.74 3.78
CA ASP A 51 -9.50 6.42 2.56
C ASP A 51 -10.71 5.74 1.92
N LEU A 52 -10.72 4.40 1.86
CA LEU A 52 -11.87 3.64 1.36
C LEU A 52 -13.15 3.95 2.15
N ARG A 53 -13.07 4.10 3.48
CA ARG A 53 -14.23 4.47 4.31
C ARG A 53 -14.78 5.84 3.92
N PHE A 54 -13.94 6.83 3.64
CA PHE A 54 -14.40 8.14 3.18
C PHE A 54 -15.04 8.05 1.80
N ASP A 55 -14.38 7.39 0.85
CA ASP A 55 -14.87 7.23 -0.52
C ASP A 55 -16.25 6.51 -0.55
N LEU A 56 -16.46 5.54 0.35
CA LEU A 56 -17.74 4.82 0.48
C LEU A 56 -18.80 5.68 1.18
N PHE A 57 -18.43 6.42 2.22
CA PHE A 57 -19.34 7.31 2.95
C PHE A 57 -19.92 8.40 2.04
N GLU A 58 -19.11 8.99 1.16
CA GLU A 58 -19.59 9.98 0.16
C GLU A 58 -20.63 9.40 -0.81
N LYS A 59 -20.65 8.07 -0.97
CA LYS A 59 -21.61 7.34 -1.83
C LYS A 59 -22.75 6.70 -1.04
N ASP A 60 -22.93 7.06 0.23
CA ASP A 60 -23.93 6.48 1.14
C ASP A 60 -23.80 4.95 1.31
N VAL A 61 -22.56 4.43 1.20
CA VAL A 61 -22.25 3.02 1.40
C VAL A 61 -21.49 2.85 2.72
N SER A 62 -21.98 1.96 3.58
CA SER A 62 -21.31 1.67 4.85
C SER A 62 -20.20 0.63 4.68
N MET A 63 -19.05 0.84 5.32
CA MET A 63 -18.01 -0.20 5.42
C MET A 63 -18.32 -1.25 6.50
N SER A 64 -19.43 -1.09 7.24
CA SER A 64 -19.94 -2.10 8.16
C SER A 64 -20.66 -3.25 7.43
N LEU A 65 -20.87 -3.14 6.11
CA LEU A 65 -21.39 -4.22 5.28
C LEU A 65 -20.40 -5.39 5.26
N GLY A 66 -20.91 -6.61 5.10
CA GLY A 66 -20.06 -7.76 4.84
C GLY A 66 -19.30 -7.62 3.52
N CYS A 67 -18.19 -8.34 3.37
CA CYS A 67 -17.36 -8.31 2.15
C CYS A 67 -18.18 -8.60 0.88
N ASP A 68 -19.03 -9.63 0.89
CA ASP A 68 -19.86 -10.00 -0.27
C ASP A 68 -20.89 -8.92 -0.64
N GLU A 69 -21.49 -8.29 0.35
CA GLU A 69 -22.46 -7.21 0.17
C GLU A 69 -21.77 -5.96 -0.40
N LEU A 70 -20.63 -5.58 0.17
CA LEU A 70 -19.80 -4.50 -0.35
C LEU A 70 -19.40 -4.73 -1.82
N LEU A 71 -18.96 -5.94 -2.16
CA LEU A 71 -18.51 -6.27 -3.52
C LEU A 71 -19.64 -6.39 -4.55
N THR A 72 -20.89 -6.47 -4.11
CA THR A 72 -22.08 -6.46 -4.99
C THR A 72 -22.70 -5.07 -5.13
N HIS A 73 -22.46 -4.17 -4.18
CA HIS A 73 -22.94 -2.79 -4.25
C HIS A 73 -22.33 -2.04 -5.45
N ARG A 74 -23.18 -1.44 -6.29
CA ARG A 74 -22.74 -0.77 -7.52
C ARG A 74 -21.78 0.39 -7.22
N ASP A 75 -22.12 1.20 -6.22
CA ASP A 75 -21.36 2.41 -5.90
C ASP A 75 -20.05 2.11 -5.16
N ALA A 76 -19.90 0.90 -4.61
CA ALA A 76 -18.65 0.47 -3.98
C ALA A 76 -17.60 0.03 -5.01
N ALA A 77 -17.99 -0.24 -6.26
CA ALA A 77 -17.08 -0.80 -7.26
C ALA A 77 -15.87 0.10 -7.50
N GLU A 78 -16.06 1.39 -7.76
CA GLU A 78 -14.95 2.30 -8.03
C GLU A 78 -14.04 2.50 -6.79
N PRO A 79 -14.55 2.82 -5.58
CA PRO A 79 -13.72 2.91 -4.37
C PRO A 79 -12.92 1.64 -4.08
N VAL A 80 -13.55 0.47 -4.19
CA VAL A 80 -12.88 -0.82 -3.97
C VAL A 80 -11.80 -1.07 -5.03
N ALA A 81 -12.04 -0.72 -6.30
CA ALA A 81 -11.00 -0.84 -7.34
C ALA A 81 -9.79 0.02 -7.00
N ARG A 82 -10.03 1.28 -6.64
CA ARG A 82 -9.00 2.24 -6.26
C ARG A 82 -8.22 1.79 -5.04
N PHE A 83 -8.89 1.24 -4.04
CA PHE A 83 -8.25 0.60 -2.90
C PHE A 83 -7.33 -0.54 -3.35
N MET A 84 -7.83 -1.48 -4.15
CA MET A 84 -7.03 -2.63 -4.61
C MET A 84 -5.80 -2.21 -5.42
N VAL A 85 -5.91 -1.18 -6.27
CA VAL A 85 -4.77 -0.63 -7.02
C VAL A 85 -3.72 -0.05 -6.07
N ARG A 86 -4.14 0.76 -5.08
CA ARG A 86 -3.24 1.38 -4.09
C ARG A 86 -2.45 0.35 -3.27
N THR A 87 -3.05 -0.79 -2.93
CA THR A 87 -2.32 -1.86 -2.22
C THR A 87 -1.18 -2.47 -3.03
N GLY A 88 -1.19 -2.35 -4.37
CA GLY A 88 -0.20 -2.99 -5.25
C GLY A 88 -0.20 -4.53 -5.21
N LEU A 89 -1.14 -5.16 -4.50
CA LEU A 89 -1.24 -6.62 -4.35
C LEU A 89 -1.60 -7.33 -5.65
N LEU A 90 -2.31 -6.64 -6.53
CA LEU A 90 -2.67 -7.13 -7.84
C LEU A 90 -1.56 -6.77 -8.81
N GLY A 91 -0.49 -7.56 -8.81
CA GLY A 91 0.72 -7.31 -9.61
C GLY A 91 0.47 -7.05 -11.10
N GLN A 92 -0.66 -7.51 -11.63
CA GLN A 92 -1.13 -7.25 -13.00
C GLN A 92 -1.59 -5.80 -13.27
N PHE A 93 -1.76 -4.97 -12.23
CA PHE A 93 -2.23 -3.58 -12.36
C PHE A 93 -1.19 -2.54 -11.92
N ARG A 94 0.07 -2.94 -11.73
CA ARG A 94 1.15 -2.02 -11.31
C ARG A 94 1.47 -0.92 -12.34
N GLU A 95 1.04 -1.07 -13.59
CA GLU A 95 1.24 -0.09 -14.68
C GLU A 95 0.05 0.86 -14.86
N VAL A 96 -0.98 0.81 -14.02
CA VAL A 96 -2.09 1.76 -14.11
C VAL A 96 -1.68 3.07 -13.43
N ASP A 97 -1.24 4.04 -14.22
CA ASP A 97 -0.88 5.39 -13.76
C ASP A 97 -2.04 6.06 -13.00
N ASP A 98 -1.74 6.74 -11.89
CA ASP A 98 -2.70 7.53 -11.09
C ASP A 98 -3.50 8.55 -11.94
N ALA A 99 -2.94 8.98 -13.08
CA ALA A 99 -3.59 9.86 -14.05
C ALA A 99 -4.85 9.27 -14.69
N VAL A 100 -4.96 7.93 -14.77
CA VAL A 100 -6.11 7.23 -15.36
C VAL A 100 -7.25 7.08 -14.34
N MET A 101 -6.95 7.10 -13.05
CA MET A 101 -7.93 6.85 -11.97
C MET A 101 -8.75 8.08 -11.56
N GLY A 102 -8.75 9.14 -12.38
CA GLY A 102 -9.73 10.23 -12.30
C GLY A 102 -9.64 11.03 -11.00
N ARG A 103 -8.59 11.85 -10.86
CA ARG A 103 -8.59 12.94 -9.88
C ARG A 103 -9.04 14.20 -10.60
N GLU A 104 -10.29 14.63 -10.38
CA GLU A 104 -10.65 16.01 -10.72
C GLU A 104 -9.70 16.94 -9.97
N MET A 105 -8.97 17.73 -10.74
CA MET A 105 -8.00 18.69 -10.25
C MET A 105 -8.74 19.80 -9.50
N THR A 106 -8.85 19.70 -8.19
CA THR A 106 -8.96 20.90 -7.36
C THR A 106 -7.56 21.26 -6.89
N SER A 107 -6.97 22.22 -7.59
CA SER A 107 -5.69 22.81 -7.25
C SER A 107 -5.77 23.46 -5.86
N VAL A 108 -5.13 22.87 -4.86
CA VAL A 108 -4.64 23.61 -3.69
C VAL A 108 -3.19 23.19 -3.43
N SER A 109 -2.31 24.16 -3.64
CA SER A 109 -0.88 24.11 -3.35
C SER A 109 -0.60 23.90 -1.86
N GLY A 110 0.32 23.00 -1.52
CA GLY A 110 0.83 22.88 -0.16
C GLY A 110 1.81 21.72 0.00
N GLY A 111 3.07 21.93 -0.39
CA GLY A 111 4.12 20.92 -0.29
C GLY A 111 4.49 20.61 1.17
N ARG A 112 4.77 19.33 1.45
CA ARG A 112 5.64 18.94 2.57
C ARG A 112 6.32 17.60 2.27
N LYS A 113 7.60 17.70 1.88
CA LYS A 113 8.55 16.61 1.72
C LYS A 113 8.76 15.94 3.09
N ARG A 114 8.55 14.62 3.18
CA ARG A 114 9.06 13.81 4.31
C ARG A 114 10.04 12.78 3.76
N GLU A 115 11.31 13.04 4.03
CA GLU A 115 12.44 12.18 3.70
C GLU A 115 12.48 10.98 4.66
N ARG A 116 12.69 9.78 4.09
CA ARG A 116 12.94 8.53 4.80
C ARG A 116 14.41 8.52 5.24
N GLY A 117 14.66 8.49 6.55
CA GLY A 117 15.99 8.26 7.11
C GLY A 117 16.29 6.77 7.17
N GLY A 118 17.08 6.27 6.21
CA GLY A 118 17.76 4.98 6.29
C GLY A 118 19.11 5.15 6.99
N ALA A 119 19.40 4.26 7.94
CA ALA A 119 20.65 4.19 8.70
C ALA A 119 21.86 3.95 7.79
N LYS A 120 22.99 4.57 8.15
CA LYS A 120 24.24 4.60 7.38
C LYS A 120 25.03 3.31 7.55
N GLU A 121 25.58 2.82 6.43
CA GLU A 121 26.64 1.82 6.37
C GLU A 121 27.80 2.34 5.50
N ALA A 122 29.02 1.92 5.84
CA ALA A 122 30.33 2.20 5.23
C ALA A 122 30.88 3.63 5.44
N ASP A 123 32.18 3.87 5.63
CA ASP A 123 33.35 3.06 5.30
C ASP A 123 34.56 3.49 6.16
N LEU A 124 35.49 2.54 6.31
CA LEU A 124 36.68 2.56 7.13
C LEU A 124 37.90 2.68 6.21
N VAL A 125 38.61 3.82 6.17
CA VAL A 125 40.05 3.79 5.81
C VAL A 125 40.85 4.93 6.45
N HIS A 126 41.88 4.52 7.20
CA HIS A 126 42.98 5.32 7.73
C HIS A 126 43.80 6.02 6.63
N VAL A 127 44.16 7.29 6.84
CA VAL A 127 45.45 7.84 6.36
C VAL A 127 46.09 8.66 7.48
N VAL A 128 47.30 8.27 7.83
CA VAL A 128 48.21 8.84 8.84
C VAL A 128 49.19 9.80 8.14
N THR A 129 49.85 10.67 8.93
CA THR A 129 51.06 11.49 8.67
C THR A 129 50.79 12.91 8.15
N THR A 130 51.44 14.01 8.57
CA THR A 130 52.42 14.36 9.63
C THR A 130 52.55 15.90 9.65
N SER A 131 52.85 16.48 10.83
CA SER A 131 53.62 17.74 11.07
C SER A 131 52.98 19.07 10.62
N SER A 132 52.92 20.18 11.37
CA SER A 132 53.88 20.75 12.33
C SER A 132 53.20 21.71 13.32
N ARG A 133 53.83 21.83 14.50
CA ARG A 133 53.60 22.82 15.56
C ARG A 133 53.84 24.26 15.08
N PHE A 134 53.09 25.25 15.60
CA PHE A 134 53.66 26.55 15.99
C PHE A 134 52.77 27.27 17.02
N ILE A 135 53.44 27.85 18.02
CA ILE A 135 52.95 28.58 19.20
C ILE A 135 53.18 30.09 18.96
N PHE A 136 52.25 30.95 19.42
CA PHE A 136 52.39 32.30 20.06
C PHE A 136 51.08 33.09 19.81
N ALA A 137 50.27 33.49 20.80
CA ALA A 137 50.44 34.53 21.83
C ALA A 137 50.68 35.94 21.27
N SER A 138 49.66 36.81 21.38
CA SER A 138 49.72 38.20 21.86
C SER A 138 48.31 38.68 22.15
#